data_AF-A0A5B8RZW0-F1
#
_entry.id   AF-A0A5B8RZW0-F1
#
_cell.length_a   1.000
_cell.length_b   1.000
_cell.length_c   1.000
_cell.angle_alpha   90.00
_cell.angle_beta   90.00
_cell.angle_gamma   90.00
#
_symmetry.space_group_name_H-M   'P 1'
#
loop_
_entity.id
_entity.type
_entity.pdbx_description
1 polymer ?
#
loop_
_entity_poly.entity_id
_entity_poly.type
_entity_poly.pdbx_seq_one_letter_code
_entity_poly.pdbx_strand_id
1 'polypeptide(L)'
;MVGAMDDRRDEHDWDQHDDDRLETEQLELDAPEDRLPWLESAEDDDEYEGYDTSRLLVIFLGGLAVLVAVVGGIWWFTNRGPDPELVADGSVVAAPTEPYKTAPANPGGKTFDGTGDVSFAASEGQARPPVMAGPADAGTPTTAPAPTPAATAASTPAAASVGVGVQVGAYSSQATAEAGWAKLVAQANGALAGVSHRVIAGTADNGTIYRLQAVASDRASATALCGQLKAAGISCQVK
;
A
#
# COMPACT_ATOMS: atom_id res chain seq x y z
N MET A 1 -89.08 68.23 -30.35
CA MET A 1 -90.24 67.65 -29.65
C MET A 1 -89.94 66.19 -29.40
N VAL A 2 -89.74 65.85 -28.12
CA VAL A 2 -89.52 64.48 -27.63
C VAL A 2 -90.90 63.84 -27.47
N GLY A 3 -91.09 62.61 -27.97
CA GLY A 3 -92.36 61.91 -27.89
C GLY A 3 -92.18 60.39 -27.91
N ALA A 4 -92.52 59.77 -26.76
CA ALA A 4 -93.00 58.40 -26.51
C ALA A 4 -92.25 57.23 -27.19
N MET A 5 -91.56 56.30 -26.51
CA MET A 5 -92.01 55.47 -25.38
C MET A 5 -93.40 54.87 -25.61
N ASP A 6 -93.46 53.79 -26.40
CA ASP A 6 -94.43 52.72 -26.18
C ASP A 6 -93.65 51.43 -25.91
N ASP A 7 -94.01 50.85 -24.77
CA ASP A 7 -93.45 49.73 -24.05
C ASP A 7 -94.61 48.74 -23.95
N ARG A 8 -94.51 47.59 -24.63
CA ARG A 8 -95.31 46.37 -24.43
C ARG A 8 -94.61 45.26 -25.21
N ARG A 9 -93.70 44.52 -24.57
CA ARG A 9 -93.98 43.34 -23.74
C ARG A 9 -94.36 42.14 -24.62
N ASP A 10 -93.33 41.50 -25.13
CA ASP A 10 -93.28 40.05 -25.40
C ASP A 10 -92.03 39.51 -24.67
N GLU A 11 -91.99 39.70 -23.35
CA GLU A 11 -91.20 38.86 -22.46
C GLU A 11 -92.02 37.58 -22.27
N HIS A 12 -91.55 36.45 -22.83
CA HIS A 12 -91.75 35.05 -22.38
C HIS A 12 -91.59 34.08 -23.57
N ASP A 13 -90.40 34.02 -24.17
CA ASP A 13 -90.06 32.98 -25.17
C ASP A 13 -88.62 32.46 -25.03
N TRP A 14 -88.03 32.52 -23.83
CA TRP A 14 -86.65 32.04 -23.60
C TRP A 14 -86.52 30.87 -22.61
N ASP A 15 -87.63 30.31 -22.11
CA ASP A 15 -87.62 29.26 -21.06
C ASP A 15 -88.24 27.92 -21.52
N GLN A 16 -88.27 27.60 -22.82
CA GLN A 16 -88.93 26.37 -23.31
C GLN A 16 -88.14 25.53 -24.30
N HIS A 17 -86.86 25.81 -24.48
CA HIS A 17 -85.96 24.90 -25.19
C HIS A 17 -84.72 24.74 -24.32
N ASP A 18 -84.55 23.57 -23.69
CA ASP A 18 -83.24 22.90 -23.48
C ASP A 18 -83.19 21.89 -22.32
N ASP A 19 -84.30 21.51 -21.67
CA ASP A 19 -84.24 20.49 -20.60
C ASP A 19 -84.39 19.03 -21.09
N ASP A 20 -85.12 18.77 -22.19
CA ASP A 20 -85.40 17.37 -22.61
C ASP A 20 -84.37 16.76 -23.59
N ARG A 21 -83.50 17.57 -24.23
CA ARG A 21 -82.59 17.05 -25.27
C ARG A 21 -81.26 16.53 -24.73
N LEU A 22 -80.87 16.90 -23.51
CA LEU A 22 -79.54 16.58 -22.96
C LEU A 22 -79.50 15.28 -22.13
N GLU A 23 -80.65 14.71 -21.74
CA GLU A 23 -80.69 13.48 -20.93
C GLU A 23 -80.61 12.19 -21.76
N THR A 24 -80.95 12.23 -23.06
CA THR A 24 -80.91 11.04 -23.93
C THR A 24 -79.59 10.89 -24.69
N GLU A 25 -78.84 11.98 -24.91
CA GLU A 25 -77.51 11.93 -25.57
C GLU A 25 -76.35 11.69 -24.58
N GLN A 26 -76.54 11.85 -23.26
CA GLN A 26 -75.49 11.61 -22.24
C GLN A 26 -75.27 10.13 -21.87
N LEU A 27 -76.12 9.22 -22.35
CA LEU A 27 -76.07 7.78 -22.02
C LEU A 27 -75.67 6.88 -23.22
N GLU A 28 -75.40 7.45 -24.39
CA GLU A 28 -74.87 6.71 -25.56
C GLU A 28 -73.34 6.61 -25.60
N LEU A 29 -72.65 7.03 -24.53
CA LEU A 29 -71.21 6.85 -24.33
C LEU A 29 -70.84 5.47 -23.73
N ASP A 30 -71.84 4.62 -23.44
CA ASP A 30 -71.68 3.22 -23.00
C ASP A 30 -72.12 2.23 -24.10
N ALA A 31 -71.95 2.59 -25.38
CA ALA A 31 -72.12 1.66 -26.47
C ALA A 31 -70.87 0.75 -26.58
N PRO A 32 -70.99 -0.58 -26.46
CA PRO A 32 -69.84 -1.51 -26.36
C PRO A 32 -68.98 -1.62 -27.63
N GLU A 33 -69.36 -0.94 -28.71
CA GLU A 33 -68.80 -1.10 -30.06
C GLU A 33 -67.89 0.06 -30.49
N ASP A 34 -67.96 1.24 -29.86
CA ASP A 34 -67.07 2.37 -30.13
C ASP A 34 -65.93 2.46 -29.10
N ARG A 35 -65.13 1.40 -29.05
CA ARG A 35 -63.89 1.37 -28.24
C ARG A 35 -62.84 2.27 -28.88
N LEU A 36 -62.69 3.45 -28.31
CA LEU A 36 -61.69 4.44 -28.70
C LEU A 36 -60.28 3.94 -28.33
N PRO A 37 -59.41 3.59 -29.32
CA PRO A 37 -58.11 2.92 -29.06
C PRO A 37 -57.06 3.77 -28.33
N TRP A 38 -57.37 5.04 -28.08
CA TRP A 38 -56.52 6.01 -27.39
C TRP A 38 -57.05 6.32 -25.98
N LEU A 39 -58.21 5.74 -25.63
CA LEU A 39 -58.87 5.80 -24.34
C LEU A 39 -58.86 4.46 -23.61
N GLU A 40 -58.44 3.38 -24.28
CA GLU A 40 -57.84 2.24 -23.62
C GLU A 40 -56.55 2.78 -22.99
N SER A 41 -56.58 3.04 -21.68
CA SER A 41 -55.34 3.20 -20.94
C SER A 41 -54.48 1.97 -21.22
N ALA A 42 -53.16 2.07 -21.14
CA ALA A 42 -52.26 0.91 -21.32
C ALA A 42 -52.38 -0.14 -20.18
N GLU A 43 -53.59 -0.35 -19.66
CA GLU A 43 -54.00 -1.15 -18.52
C GLU A 43 -54.55 -2.54 -18.92
N ASP A 44 -54.35 -2.96 -20.17
CA ASP A 44 -54.49 -4.36 -20.57
C ASP A 44 -53.28 -4.87 -21.38
N ASP A 45 -52.13 -4.19 -21.25
CA ASP A 45 -50.82 -4.72 -21.67
C ASP A 45 -49.93 -5.01 -20.45
N ASP A 46 -50.54 -5.22 -19.28
CA ASP A 46 -49.94 -5.94 -18.15
C ASP A 46 -50.18 -7.45 -18.24
N GLU A 47 -50.13 -8.01 -19.45
CA GLU A 47 -49.51 -9.32 -19.57
C GLU A 47 -48.00 -9.13 -19.32
N TYR A 48 -47.65 -8.85 -18.06
CA TYR A 48 -46.29 -9.05 -17.56
C TYR A 48 -46.00 -10.52 -17.87
N GLU A 49 -45.29 -10.74 -18.98
CA GLU A 49 -44.81 -12.05 -19.39
C GLU A 49 -44.08 -12.61 -18.17
N GLY A 50 -44.79 -13.48 -17.44
CA GLY A 50 -44.48 -13.75 -16.05
C GLY A 50 -43.13 -14.44 -16.03
N TYR A 51 -42.08 -13.70 -15.65
CA TYR A 51 -40.75 -14.28 -15.54
C TYR A 51 -40.88 -15.56 -14.73
N ASP A 52 -40.37 -16.66 -15.29
CA ASP A 52 -40.48 -17.98 -14.67
C ASP A 52 -39.77 -17.93 -13.31
N THR A 53 -40.55 -17.65 -12.26
CA THR A 53 -40.06 -17.39 -10.90
C THR A 53 -39.33 -18.60 -10.35
N SER A 54 -39.71 -19.80 -10.80
CA SER A 54 -39.01 -21.04 -10.50
C SER A 54 -37.61 -21.04 -11.09
N ARG A 55 -37.45 -20.60 -12.34
CA ARG A 55 -36.15 -20.48 -13.02
C ARG A 55 -35.27 -19.42 -12.38
N LEU A 56 -35.83 -18.27 -12.02
CA LEU A 56 -35.12 -17.21 -11.29
C LEU A 56 -34.66 -17.68 -9.90
N LEU A 57 -35.51 -18.42 -9.17
CA LEU A 57 -35.14 -19.01 -7.88
C LEU A 57 -34.01 -20.03 -8.01
N VAL A 58 -34.04 -20.88 -9.04
CA VAL A 58 -32.97 -21.85 -9.30
C VAL A 58 -31.65 -21.14 -9.61
N ILE A 59 -31.67 -20.09 -10.45
CA ILE A 59 -30.47 -19.30 -10.77
C ILE A 59 -29.94 -18.59 -9.52
N PHE A 60 -30.82 -17.99 -8.72
CA PHE A 60 -30.45 -17.29 -7.49
C PHE A 60 -29.83 -18.24 -6.46
N LEU A 61 -30.49 -19.37 -6.18
CA LEU A 61 -29.98 -20.39 -5.26
C LEU A 61 -28.70 -21.03 -5.78
N GLY A 62 -28.60 -21.27 -7.09
CA GLY A 62 -27.37 -21.74 -7.72
C GLY A 62 -26.21 -20.76 -7.56
N GLY A 63 -26.46 -19.47 -7.79
CA GLY A 63 -25.48 -18.41 -7.55
C GLY A 63 -25.02 -18.33 -6.10
N LEU A 64 -25.96 -18.42 -5.15
CA LEU A 64 -25.64 -18.48 -3.73
C LEU A 64 -24.80 -19.71 -3.36
N ALA A 65 -25.15 -20.88 -3.90
CA ALA A 65 -24.40 -22.11 -3.66
C ALA A 65 -22.96 -22.02 -4.17
N VAL A 66 -22.75 -21.42 -5.35
CA VAL A 66 -21.41 -21.16 -5.89
C VAL A 66 -20.64 -20.18 -4.99
N LEU A 67 -21.28 -19.11 -4.53
CA LEU A 67 -20.65 -18.14 -3.63
C LEU A 67 -20.22 -18.80 -2.32
N VAL A 68 -21.09 -19.62 -1.71
CA VAL A 68 -20.78 -20.38 -0.50
C VAL A 68 -19.63 -21.36 -0.74
N ALA A 69 -19.60 -22.06 -1.89
CA ALA A 69 -18.51 -22.97 -2.23
C ALA A 69 -17.17 -22.23 -2.39
N VAL A 70 -17.16 -21.04 -3.00
CA VAL A 70 -15.95 -20.21 -3.16
C VAL A 70 -15.47 -19.70 -1.80
N VAL A 71 -16.35 -19.07 -1.02
CA VAL A 71 -15.99 -18.51 0.29
C VAL A 71 -15.57 -19.64 1.25
N GLY A 72 -16.33 -20.74 1.28
CA GLY A 72 -16.01 -21.92 2.09
C GLY A 72 -14.71 -22.59 1.65
N GLY A 73 -14.44 -22.66 0.35
CA GLY A 73 -13.19 -23.18 -0.20
C GLY A 73 -11.98 -22.33 0.18
N ILE A 74 -12.11 -21.00 0.08
CA ILE A 74 -11.07 -20.05 0.51
C ILE A 74 -10.83 -20.19 2.00
N TRP A 75 -11.89 -20.14 2.82
CA TRP A 75 -11.79 -20.28 4.27
C TRP A 75 -11.17 -21.62 4.66
N TRP A 76 -11.58 -22.71 4.02
CA TRP A 76 -11.01 -24.03 4.30
C TRP A 76 -9.53 -24.07 3.95
N PHE A 77 -9.11 -23.51 2.81
CA PHE A 77 -7.69 -23.50 2.41
C PHE A 77 -6.83 -22.60 3.32
N THR A 78 -7.35 -21.46 3.76
CA THR A 78 -6.63 -20.52 4.62
C THR A 78 -6.67 -20.91 6.10
N ASN A 79 -7.66 -21.69 6.52
CA ASN A 79 -7.82 -22.16 7.91
C ASN A 79 -7.38 -23.63 8.12
N ARG A 80 -6.78 -24.29 7.11
CA ARG A 80 -5.98 -25.49 7.40
C ARG A 80 -4.79 -25.00 8.21
N GLY A 81 -4.72 -25.38 9.48
CA GLY A 81 -3.77 -24.83 10.44
C GLY A 81 -2.32 -24.82 9.94
N PRO A 82 -1.46 -23.95 10.50
CA PRO A 82 -0.06 -23.89 10.12
C PRO A 82 0.60 -25.26 10.30
N ASP A 83 1.48 -25.65 9.37
CA ASP A 83 2.28 -26.87 9.48
C ASP A 83 2.95 -26.90 10.85
N PRO A 84 2.78 -27.96 11.66
CA PRO A 84 3.37 -28.04 13.00
C PRO A 84 4.90 -28.02 12.96
N GLU A 85 5.50 -28.29 11.80
CA GLU A 85 6.93 -28.19 11.55
C GLU A 85 7.40 -26.73 11.30
N LEU A 86 6.51 -25.84 10.88
CA LEU A 86 6.76 -24.41 10.66
C LEU A 86 6.40 -23.54 11.87
N VAL A 87 5.80 -24.13 12.91
CA VAL A 87 5.58 -23.46 14.19
C VAL A 87 6.92 -23.48 14.94
N ALA A 88 7.61 -22.34 14.95
CA ALA A 88 8.84 -22.19 15.72
C ALA A 88 8.55 -22.50 17.19
N ASP A 89 9.15 -23.59 17.70
CA ASP A 89 8.98 -24.16 19.05
C ASP A 89 9.24 -23.16 20.20
N GLY A 90 9.78 -21.98 19.89
CA GLY A 90 10.08 -20.95 20.89
C GLY A 90 11.12 -21.41 21.92
N SER A 91 11.77 -22.54 21.68
CA SER A 91 12.78 -23.11 22.57
C SER A 91 13.97 -22.16 22.66
N VAL A 92 14.34 -21.79 23.89
CA VAL A 92 15.49 -20.92 24.15
C VAL A 92 16.76 -21.67 23.78
N VAL A 93 17.56 -21.09 22.88
CA VAL A 93 18.91 -21.59 22.57
C VAL A 93 19.77 -21.41 23.82
N ALA A 94 20.13 -22.51 24.47
CA ALA A 94 20.99 -22.48 25.65
C ALA A 94 22.35 -21.87 25.28
N ALA A 95 22.75 -20.81 26.00
CA ALA A 95 24.06 -20.21 25.80
C ALA A 95 25.15 -21.27 26.11
N PRO A 96 26.16 -21.43 25.25
CA PRO A 96 27.31 -22.27 25.56
C PRO A 96 27.93 -21.85 26.90
N THR A 97 28.26 -22.81 27.76
CA THR A 97 28.85 -22.56 29.09
C THR A 97 30.32 -22.13 29.03
N GLU A 98 30.91 -22.09 27.84
CA GLU A 98 32.29 -21.69 27.66
C GLU A 98 32.46 -20.17 27.71
N PRO A 99 33.57 -19.67 28.27
CA PRO A 99 33.87 -18.24 28.26
C PRO A 99 34.00 -17.75 26.81
N TYR A 100 33.04 -16.91 26.38
CA TYR A 100 33.05 -16.31 25.03
C TYR A 100 34.22 -15.34 24.79
N LYS A 101 34.98 -15.02 25.84
CA LYS A 101 36.21 -14.22 25.79
C LYS A 101 37.27 -14.86 26.68
N THR A 102 38.29 -15.41 26.06
CA THR A 102 39.52 -15.84 26.72
C THR A 102 40.63 -14.85 26.40
N ALA A 103 41.39 -14.45 27.42
CA ALA A 103 42.54 -13.59 27.20
C ALA A 103 43.58 -14.32 26.32
N PRO A 104 44.25 -13.64 25.38
CA PRO A 104 45.30 -14.25 24.59
C PRO A 104 46.41 -14.83 25.48
N ALA A 105 46.83 -16.07 25.21
CA ALA A 105 47.89 -16.75 25.97
C ALA A 105 49.25 -16.01 25.93
N ASN A 106 49.44 -15.14 24.96
CA ASN A 106 50.54 -14.20 24.90
C ASN A 106 49.96 -12.82 24.59
N PRO A 107 49.80 -11.92 25.57
CA PRO A 107 49.24 -10.58 25.33
C PRO A 107 50.15 -9.71 24.44
N GLY A 108 51.36 -10.19 24.12
CA GLY A 108 52.35 -9.44 23.37
C GLY A 108 52.87 -8.23 24.16
N GLY A 109 53.97 -7.67 23.68
CA GLY A 109 54.63 -6.52 24.30
C GLY A 109 55.88 -6.90 25.08
N LYS A 110 56.93 -6.08 24.94
CA LYS A 110 58.09 -6.12 25.83
C LYS A 110 57.75 -5.20 27.00
N THR A 111 57.76 -5.73 28.22
CA THR A 111 57.67 -4.90 29.43
C THR A 111 59.01 -4.21 29.63
N PHE A 112 59.03 -2.88 29.47
CA PHE A 112 60.17 -2.06 29.86
C PHE A 112 59.94 -1.53 31.27
N ASP A 113 61.03 -1.26 31.99
CA ASP A 113 60.98 -0.64 33.31
C ASP A 113 60.20 0.70 33.21
N GLY A 114 59.14 0.86 34.00
CA GLY A 114 58.23 2.01 33.90
C GLY A 114 56.96 1.83 33.05
N THR A 115 56.72 0.65 32.45
CA THR A 115 55.48 0.39 31.67
C THR A 115 54.27 0.29 32.61
N GLY A 116 53.48 1.37 32.71
CA GLY A 116 52.23 1.43 33.49
C GLY A 116 52.30 2.27 34.75
N ASP A 117 53.49 2.61 35.25
CA ASP A 117 53.67 3.39 36.49
C ASP A 117 53.05 4.79 36.40
N VAL A 118 53.06 5.40 35.21
CA VAL A 118 52.41 6.69 34.95
C VAL A 118 50.88 6.59 34.98
N SER A 119 50.31 5.45 34.58
CA SER A 119 48.86 5.21 34.55
C SER A 119 48.30 4.94 35.94
N PHE A 120 49.06 4.21 36.77
CA PHE A 120 48.72 4.00 38.18
C PHE A 120 48.84 5.31 38.98
N ALA A 121 49.97 6.01 38.88
CA ALA A 121 50.15 7.29 39.59
C ALA A 121 49.11 8.35 39.20
N ALA A 122 48.72 8.41 37.92
CA ALA A 122 47.65 9.31 37.46
C ALA A 122 46.28 8.93 38.05
N SER A 123 46.00 7.64 38.23
CA SER A 123 44.75 7.15 38.84
C SER A 123 44.71 7.42 40.35
N GLU A 124 45.87 7.48 41.01
CA GLU A 124 46.01 7.87 42.43
C GLU A 124 46.07 9.39 42.64
N GLY A 125 45.86 10.19 41.59
CA GLY A 125 45.84 11.65 41.66
C GLY A 125 47.23 12.29 41.83
N GLN A 126 48.31 11.52 41.62
CA GLN A 126 49.68 12.05 41.66
C GLN A 126 50.04 12.67 40.30
N ALA A 127 50.27 13.99 40.30
CA ALA A 127 50.78 14.70 39.14
C ALA A 127 52.31 14.68 39.15
N ARG A 128 52.93 13.86 38.27
CA ARG A 128 54.38 13.87 38.08
C ARG A 128 54.72 14.76 36.87
N PRO A 129 55.53 15.83 37.04
CA PRO A 129 55.86 16.72 35.93
C PRO A 129 56.68 15.97 34.88
N PRO A 130 56.41 16.17 33.57
CA PRO A 130 57.18 15.52 32.51
C PRO A 130 58.62 16.02 32.55
N VAL A 131 59.56 15.13 32.85
CA VAL A 131 61.00 15.38 32.65
C VAL A 131 61.31 15.11 31.19
N MET A 132 61.30 16.16 30.38
CA MET A 132 61.86 16.14 29.04
C MET A 132 63.38 16.08 29.18
N ALA A 133 64.01 15.02 28.68
CA ALA A 133 65.46 15.04 28.46
C ALA A 133 65.79 16.27 27.59
N GLY A 134 66.88 16.96 27.94
CA GLY A 134 67.28 18.27 27.41
C GLY A 134 67.44 18.37 25.89
N PRO A 135 67.71 19.58 25.39
CA PRO A 135 67.46 19.97 24.01
C PRO A 135 68.48 19.33 23.06
N ALA A 136 68.02 18.45 22.18
CA ALA A 136 68.73 18.10 20.96
C ALA A 136 67.75 17.66 19.88
N ASP A 137 67.86 18.35 18.75
CA ASP A 137 67.35 18.04 17.43
C ASP A 137 65.83 17.97 17.20
N ALA A 138 65.36 19.07 16.62
CA ALA A 138 64.21 19.10 15.73
C ALA A 138 64.44 18.15 14.54
N GLY A 139 64.16 16.87 14.76
CA GLY A 139 63.94 15.89 13.70
C GLY A 139 62.64 16.21 12.98
N THR A 140 62.75 16.61 11.72
CA THR A 140 61.66 16.75 10.74
C THR A 140 60.62 15.61 10.83
N PRO A 141 59.31 15.88 10.73
CA PRO A 141 58.31 14.83 10.67
C PRO A 141 58.48 14.05 9.37
N THR A 142 58.98 12.82 9.47
CA THR A 142 58.91 11.84 8.38
C THR A 142 57.44 11.51 8.14
N THR A 143 56.97 11.84 6.94
CA THR A 143 55.66 11.50 6.43
C THR A 143 55.55 9.97 6.33
N ALA A 144 54.67 9.38 7.13
CA ALA A 144 54.28 7.98 7.00
C ALA A 144 53.54 7.77 5.67
N PRO A 145 53.85 6.71 4.89
CA PRO A 145 53.07 6.38 3.70
C PRO A 145 51.66 5.92 4.07
N ALA A 146 50.69 6.36 3.26
CA ALA A 146 49.27 6.06 3.37
C ALA A 146 48.98 4.54 3.39
N PRO A 147 47.98 4.08 4.16
CA PRO A 147 47.56 2.69 4.13
C PRO A 147 46.88 2.35 2.79
N THR A 148 47.34 1.26 2.19
CA THR A 148 46.69 0.57 1.08
C THR A 148 45.31 0.05 1.55
N PRO A 149 44.22 0.17 0.77
CA PRO A 149 42.93 -0.40 1.16
C PRO A 149 42.99 -1.93 1.05
N ALA A 150 43.06 -2.60 2.20
CA ALA A 150 42.91 -4.05 2.29
C ALA A 150 41.42 -4.42 2.30
N ALA A 151 41.08 -5.23 1.29
CA ALA A 151 39.97 -6.18 1.19
C ALA A 151 38.83 -6.12 2.23
N THR A 152 37.64 -5.82 1.70
CA THR A 152 36.29 -6.09 2.21
C THR A 152 36.20 -7.34 3.08
N ALA A 153 36.11 -7.14 4.39
CA ALA A 153 35.52 -8.10 5.30
C ALA A 153 33.98 -7.99 5.21
N ALA A 154 33.35 -9.16 5.12
CA ALA A 154 31.93 -9.39 4.99
C ALA A 154 31.08 -8.48 5.89
N SER A 155 30.16 -7.73 5.27
CA SER A 155 29.11 -7.02 5.97
C SER A 155 28.07 -8.03 6.44
N THR A 156 28.10 -8.33 7.74
CA THR A 156 26.96 -8.79 8.54
C THR A 156 25.69 -8.06 8.10
N PRO A 157 24.50 -8.71 8.05
CA PRO A 157 23.28 -8.06 7.59
C PRO A 157 23.05 -6.79 8.42
N ALA A 158 23.19 -5.64 7.76
CA ALA A 158 22.89 -4.36 8.39
C ALA A 158 21.47 -4.44 8.91
N ALA A 159 21.35 -4.15 10.21
CA ALA A 159 20.15 -4.15 11.01
C ALA A 159 18.91 -3.79 10.19
N ALA A 160 17.83 -4.55 10.41
CA ALA A 160 16.51 -4.28 9.89
C ALA A 160 16.19 -2.78 10.08
N SER A 161 16.41 -2.00 9.02
CA SER A 161 15.98 -0.61 8.96
C SER A 161 14.46 -0.66 9.08
N VAL A 162 13.94 -0.19 10.20
CA VAL A 162 12.51 -0.12 10.53
C VAL A 162 11.86 0.77 9.47
N GLY A 163 11.32 0.15 8.43
CA GLY A 163 10.82 0.86 7.25
C GLY A 163 10.36 -0.11 6.18
N VAL A 164 9.26 0.22 5.52
CA VAL A 164 8.66 -0.58 4.46
C VAL A 164 9.57 -0.51 3.22
N GLY A 165 9.97 -1.69 2.72
CA GLY A 165 10.92 -1.79 1.62
C GLY A 165 10.20 -1.79 0.29
N VAL A 166 10.50 -0.83 -0.57
CA VAL A 166 10.02 -0.79 -1.94
C VAL A 166 11.11 -1.36 -2.85
N GLN A 167 10.93 -2.59 -3.32
CA GLN A 167 11.85 -3.23 -4.25
C GLN A 167 11.75 -2.56 -5.63
N VAL A 168 12.86 -1.97 -6.06
CA VAL A 168 12.99 -1.23 -7.33
C VAL A 168 13.84 -1.97 -8.36
N GLY A 169 14.59 -3.00 -7.94
CA GLY A 169 15.39 -3.82 -8.85
C GLY A 169 16.00 -5.05 -8.21
N ALA A 170 16.51 -5.95 -9.06
CA ALA A 170 17.32 -7.10 -8.67
C ALA A 170 18.54 -7.18 -9.60
N TYR A 171 19.72 -7.36 -9.02
CA TYR A 171 21.00 -7.32 -9.72
C TYR A 171 21.84 -8.54 -9.38
N SER A 172 22.83 -8.86 -10.22
CA SER A 172 23.74 -10.01 -10.02
C SER A 172 24.90 -9.72 -9.06
N SER A 173 25.17 -8.45 -8.74
CA SER A 173 26.22 -8.06 -7.80
C SER A 173 25.84 -6.79 -7.02
N GLN A 174 26.47 -6.59 -5.86
CA GLN A 174 26.29 -5.37 -5.08
C GLN A 174 26.69 -4.10 -5.86
N ALA A 175 27.84 -4.14 -6.56
CA ALA A 175 28.32 -3.00 -7.33
C ALA A 175 27.35 -2.60 -8.46
N THR A 176 26.72 -3.58 -9.13
CA THR A 176 25.71 -3.31 -10.16
C THR A 176 24.40 -2.78 -9.56
N ALA A 177 24.06 -3.18 -8.33
CA ALA A 177 22.90 -2.63 -7.60
C ALA A 177 23.12 -1.16 -7.22
N GLU A 178 24.30 -0.80 -6.72
CA GLU A 178 24.66 0.58 -6.35
C GLU A 178 24.72 1.49 -7.60
N ALA A 179 25.34 1.01 -8.68
CA ALA A 179 25.35 1.73 -9.96
C ALA A 179 23.94 1.84 -10.56
N GLY A 180 23.11 0.81 -10.39
CA GLY A 180 21.70 0.80 -10.79
C GLY A 180 20.86 1.83 -10.03
N TRP A 181 21.10 1.98 -8.73
CA TRP A 181 20.45 2.99 -7.90
C TRP A 181 20.75 4.41 -8.39
N ALA A 182 22.02 4.73 -8.68
CA ALA A 182 22.39 6.05 -9.18
C ALA A 182 21.68 6.40 -10.51
N LYS A 183 21.56 5.43 -11.42
CA LYS A 183 20.82 5.58 -12.68
C LYS A 183 19.32 5.77 -12.43
N LEU A 184 18.74 4.97 -11.53
CA LEU A 184 17.32 5.08 -11.15
C LEU A 184 17.00 6.46 -10.56
N VAL A 185 17.85 7.00 -9.69
CA VAL A 185 17.67 8.35 -9.11
C VAL A 185 17.66 9.42 -10.20
N ALA A 186 18.56 9.31 -11.19
CA ALA A 186 18.59 10.24 -12.32
C ALA A 186 17.33 10.13 -13.20
N GLN A 187 16.77 8.93 -13.37
CA GLN A 187 15.58 8.68 -14.19
C GLN A 187 14.27 8.97 -13.46
N ALA A 188 14.24 8.94 -12.13
CA ALA A 188 13.04 9.08 -11.33
C ALA A 188 12.51 10.52 -11.22
N ASN A 189 13.01 11.47 -12.03
CA ASN A 189 12.55 12.87 -12.07
C ASN A 189 12.43 13.52 -10.67
N GLY A 190 13.34 13.19 -9.75
CA GLY A 190 13.35 13.69 -8.37
C GLY A 190 12.53 12.89 -7.36
N ALA A 191 11.73 11.90 -7.77
CA ALA A 191 10.92 11.08 -6.85
C ALA A 191 11.76 10.23 -5.88
N LEU A 192 13.01 9.91 -6.24
CA LEU A 192 13.97 9.19 -5.39
C LEU A 192 14.98 10.11 -4.69
N ALA A 193 14.89 11.44 -4.89
CA ALA A 193 15.84 12.37 -4.29
C ALA A 193 15.66 12.40 -2.76
N GLY A 194 16.72 12.05 -2.02
CA GLY A 194 16.69 11.98 -0.56
C GLY A 194 16.09 10.70 0.03
N VAL A 195 15.68 9.74 -0.81
CA VAL A 195 15.20 8.43 -0.35
C VAL A 195 16.40 7.52 -0.07
N SER A 196 16.40 6.87 1.09
CA SER A 196 17.45 5.90 1.45
C SER A 196 17.26 4.61 0.67
N HIS A 197 18.36 3.96 0.27
CA HIS A 197 18.30 2.63 -0.36
C HIS A 197 19.06 1.60 0.47
N ARG A 198 18.68 0.34 0.30
CA ARG A 198 19.35 -0.82 0.87
C ARG A 198 19.49 -1.91 -0.19
N VAL A 199 20.64 -2.57 -0.18
CA VAL A 199 20.91 -3.74 -1.02
C VAL A 199 20.86 -4.98 -0.13
N ILE A 200 19.92 -5.88 -0.39
CA ILE A 200 19.77 -7.12 0.35
C ILE A 200 20.23 -8.28 -0.53
N ALA A 201 21.23 -9.02 -0.08
CA ALA A 201 21.61 -10.28 -0.70
C ALA A 201 20.51 -11.32 -0.43
N GLY A 202 20.05 -11.98 -1.49
CA GLY A 202 19.14 -13.11 -1.44
C GLY A 202 19.58 -14.18 -2.43
N THR A 203 19.10 -15.39 -2.25
CA THR A 203 19.30 -16.50 -3.19
C THR A 203 18.06 -16.64 -4.07
N ALA A 204 18.27 -16.84 -5.36
CA ALA A 204 17.26 -17.29 -6.31
C ALA A 204 17.78 -18.58 -6.97
N ASP A 205 16.90 -19.38 -7.59
CA ASP A 205 17.20 -20.72 -8.11
C ASP A 205 18.40 -20.81 -9.09
N ASN A 206 18.92 -19.67 -9.56
CA ASN A 206 20.06 -19.54 -10.47
C ASN A 206 21.29 -18.79 -9.89
N GLY A 207 21.33 -18.50 -8.59
CA GLY A 207 22.50 -17.90 -7.92
C GLY A 207 22.18 -16.82 -6.88
N THR A 208 23.22 -16.13 -6.39
CA THR A 208 23.08 -15.00 -5.47
C THR A 208 22.57 -13.77 -6.23
N ILE A 209 21.44 -13.22 -5.79
CA ILE A 209 20.84 -11.97 -6.30
C ILE A 209 20.92 -10.87 -5.24
N TYR A 210 21.12 -9.64 -5.69
CA TYR A 210 21.16 -8.45 -4.85
C TYR A 210 19.90 -7.63 -5.13
N ARG A 211 18.96 -7.64 -4.18
CA ARG A 211 17.70 -6.89 -4.27
C ARG A 211 17.93 -5.46 -3.83
N LEU A 212 17.68 -4.51 -4.73
CA LEU A 212 17.73 -3.09 -4.44
C LEU A 212 16.36 -2.63 -3.96
N GLN A 213 16.32 -2.09 -2.74
CA GLN A 213 15.09 -1.61 -2.12
C GLN A 213 15.26 -0.16 -1.69
N ALA A 214 14.28 0.68 -2.02
CA ALA A 214 14.12 2.00 -1.41
C ALA A 214 13.45 1.84 -0.05
N VAL A 215 13.95 2.53 0.97
CA VAL A 215 13.44 2.50 2.34
C VAL A 215 12.49 3.67 2.52
N ALA A 216 11.21 3.37 2.69
CA ALA A 216 10.19 4.35 3.05
C ALA A 216 9.88 4.26 4.56
N SER A 217 9.40 5.37 5.13
CA SER A 217 9.06 5.46 6.55
C SER A 217 7.87 4.56 6.93
N ASP A 218 6.92 4.37 6.01
CA ASP A 218 5.63 3.72 6.29
C ASP A 218 5.01 3.13 5.00
N ARG A 219 3.92 2.36 5.15
CA ARG A 219 3.28 1.69 4.01
C ARG A 219 2.61 2.67 3.04
N ALA A 220 2.10 3.81 3.51
CA ALA A 220 1.45 4.79 2.66
C ALA A 220 2.50 5.53 1.81
N SER A 221 3.62 5.96 2.42
CA SER A 221 4.75 6.54 1.69
C SER A 221 5.40 5.55 0.72
N ALA A 222 5.51 4.27 1.08
CA ALA A 222 5.98 3.22 0.17
C ALA A 222 5.08 3.06 -1.08
N THR A 223 3.76 3.11 -0.89
CA THR A 223 2.80 2.97 -2.00
C THR A 223 2.78 4.22 -2.88
N ALA A 224 2.87 5.41 -2.28
CA ALA A 224 2.98 6.68 -3.01
C ALA A 224 4.27 6.76 -3.84
N LEU A 225 5.41 6.39 -3.24
CA LEU A 225 6.69 6.28 -3.94
C LEU A 225 6.60 5.30 -5.12
N CYS A 226 5.95 4.15 -4.91
CA CYS A 226 5.75 3.18 -5.98
C CYS A 226 4.91 3.72 -7.14
N GLY A 227 3.86 4.49 -6.84
CA GLY A 227 3.04 5.16 -7.85
C GLY A 227 3.84 6.18 -8.67
N GLN A 228 4.65 6.99 -7.99
CA GLN A 228 5.53 7.97 -8.65
C GLN A 228 6.60 7.30 -9.53
N LEU A 229 7.19 6.20 -9.06
CA LEU A 229 8.16 5.42 -9.84
C LEU A 229 7.53 4.81 -11.08
N LYS A 230 6.31 4.26 -10.97
CA LYS A 230 5.57 3.74 -12.14
C LYS A 230 5.25 4.84 -13.16
N ALA A 231 4.92 6.04 -12.70
CA ALA A 231 4.72 7.20 -13.59
C ALA A 231 6.01 7.61 -14.32
N ALA A 232 7.18 7.40 -13.71
CA ALA A 232 8.49 7.56 -14.33
C ALA A 232 8.93 6.35 -15.19
N GLY A 233 8.07 5.33 -15.36
CA GLY A 233 8.38 4.12 -16.13
C GLY A 233 9.22 3.08 -15.40
N ILE A 234 9.41 3.21 -14.08
CA ILE A 234 10.23 2.32 -13.26
C ILE A 234 9.33 1.27 -12.59
N SER A 235 9.66 -0.02 -12.76
CA SER A 235 8.97 -1.12 -12.09
C SER A 235 9.24 -1.12 -10.59
N CYS A 236 8.18 -1.18 -9.79
CA CYS A 236 8.26 -1.14 -8.34
C CYS A 236 7.33 -2.18 -7.68
N GLN A 237 7.81 -2.80 -6.58
CA GLN A 237 7.05 -3.71 -5.73
C GLN A 237 7.23 -3.38 -4.24
N VAL A 238 6.14 -3.12 -3.52
CA VAL A 238 6.14 -2.91 -2.06
C VAL A 238 6.19 -4.27 -1.35
N LYS A 239 7.05 -4.42 -0.33
CA LYS A 239 7.23 -5.67 0.43
C LYS A 239 7.15 -5.45 1.94
#